data_AF-A0A522DD62-F1
#
_entry.id   AF-A0A522DD62-F1
#
_cell.length_a   1.000
_cell.length_b   1.000
_cell.length_c   1.000
_cell.angle_alpha   90.00
_cell.angle_beta   90.00
_cell.angle_gamma   90.00
#
_symmetry.space_group_name_H-M   'P 1'
#
loop_
_entity.id
_entity.type
_entity.pdbx_description
1 polymer ?
#
loop_
_entity_poly.entity_id
_entity_poly.type
_entity_poly.pdbx_seq_one_letter_code
_entity_poly.pdbx_strand_id
1 'polypeptide(L)'
;MIKRLSGLSLLLLAQLSDPCAAAIDYPIAFVTQVPIPQDFCTLNSTFCNHQAGIDITGRGGDLWMRYPDGTLKNLTEAAGFGQTGLQGNNAIQVRDPAVHWSGRKIIFSMVTGAPTHYQVKKFYWQLYEMSGLGKNDRSE
;
A
#
# COMPACT_ATOMS: atom_id res chain seq x y z
N MET A 1 56.56 -16.38 -28.36
CA MET A 1 55.49 -15.44 -27.96
C MET A 1 54.15 -16.19 -27.98
N ILE A 2 53.64 -16.57 -26.82
CA ILE A 2 52.38 -17.30 -26.65
C ILE A 2 51.28 -16.26 -26.39
N LYS A 3 50.35 -16.08 -27.33
CA LYS A 3 49.17 -15.23 -27.13
C LYS A 3 48.11 -16.03 -26.39
N ARG A 4 47.79 -15.62 -25.15
CA ARG A 4 46.66 -16.14 -24.39
C ARG A 4 45.36 -15.54 -24.95
N LEU A 5 44.49 -16.36 -25.54
CA LEU A 5 43.08 -16.00 -25.76
C LEU A 5 42.32 -16.35 -24.48
N SER A 6 41.99 -15.33 -23.70
CA SER A 6 41.18 -15.44 -22.49
C SER A 6 39.82 -14.81 -22.72
N GLY A 7 38.77 -15.63 -22.61
CA GLY A 7 37.50 -15.26 -21.98
C GLY A 7 36.64 -14.24 -22.70
N LEU A 8 35.80 -14.69 -23.63
CA LEU A 8 34.68 -13.89 -24.11
C LEU A 8 33.48 -14.79 -24.47
N SER A 9 32.91 -15.52 -23.50
CA SER A 9 31.70 -16.34 -23.79
C SER A 9 30.76 -16.62 -22.61
N LEU A 10 30.89 -15.95 -21.45
CA LEU A 10 30.01 -16.25 -20.29
C LEU A 10 29.35 -15.03 -19.66
N LEU A 11 29.04 -13.99 -20.46
CA LEU A 11 28.34 -12.78 -19.99
C LEU A 11 26.99 -12.54 -20.68
N LEU A 12 26.52 -13.46 -21.54
CA LEU A 12 25.30 -13.26 -22.35
C LEU A 12 24.07 -14.07 -21.90
N LEU A 13 24.09 -14.71 -20.73
CA LEU A 13 23.00 -15.59 -20.27
C LEU A 13 22.28 -15.13 -18.99
N ALA A 14 22.59 -13.94 -18.46
CA ALA A 14 22.01 -13.45 -17.21
C ALA A 14 20.80 -12.50 -17.37
N GLN A 15 20.32 -12.24 -18.60
CA GLN A 15 19.28 -11.22 -18.87
C GLN A 15 17.86 -11.75 -19.09
N LEU A 16 17.52 -12.97 -18.66
CA LEU A 16 16.16 -13.50 -18.87
C LEU A 16 15.55 -14.04 -17.58
N SER A 17 15.29 -13.14 -16.64
CA SER A 17 14.18 -13.29 -15.69
C SER A 17 13.96 -11.99 -14.92
N ASP A 18 13.77 -10.87 -15.63
CA ASP A 18 12.89 -9.86 -15.05
C ASP A 18 11.48 -10.48 -15.07
N PRO A 19 10.80 -10.64 -13.93
CA PRO A 19 9.39 -10.98 -13.97
C PRO A 19 8.72 -9.89 -14.79
N CYS A 20 8.27 -10.24 -15.99
CA CYS A 20 7.50 -9.36 -16.86
C CYS A 20 6.20 -9.07 -16.11
N ALA A 21 6.22 -8.03 -15.29
CA ALA A 21 5.02 -7.53 -14.67
C ALA A 21 4.10 -7.15 -15.83
N ALA A 22 2.91 -7.74 -15.90
CA ALA A 22 2.00 -7.53 -17.01
C ALA A 22 1.87 -6.02 -17.28
N ALA A 23 2.20 -5.61 -18.51
CA ALA A 23 2.12 -4.22 -18.92
C ALA A 23 0.65 -3.79 -18.78
N ILE A 24 0.41 -2.80 -17.92
CA ILE A 24 -0.90 -2.16 -17.77
C ILE A 24 -0.81 -0.76 -18.35
N ASP A 25 -1.86 -0.29 -19.02
CA ASP A 25 -1.85 1.04 -19.64
C ASP A 25 -2.06 2.16 -18.61
N TYR A 26 -2.77 1.86 -17.51
CA TYR A 26 -3.16 2.83 -16.51
C TYR A 26 -2.72 2.38 -15.11
N PRO A 27 -2.25 3.31 -14.26
CA PRO A 27 -1.95 2.99 -12.86
C PRO A 27 -3.16 2.43 -12.12
N ILE A 28 -2.93 1.49 -11.21
CA ILE A 28 -3.97 0.87 -10.38
C ILE A 28 -3.77 1.34 -8.95
N ALA A 29 -4.77 2.01 -8.39
CA ALA A 29 -4.84 2.28 -6.95
C ALA A 29 -5.52 1.12 -6.23
N PHE A 30 -4.95 0.67 -5.12
CA PHE A 30 -5.51 -0.42 -4.31
C PHE A 30 -5.11 -0.26 -2.85
N VAL A 31 -5.83 -0.95 -1.97
CA VAL A 31 -5.52 -0.98 -0.53
C VAL A 31 -5.02 -2.36 -0.13
N THR A 32 -4.04 -2.39 0.77
CA THR A 32 -3.61 -3.64 1.42
C THR A 32 -4.38 -3.83 2.71
N GLN A 33 -4.53 -5.08 3.15
CA GLN A 33 -5.29 -5.42 4.34
C GLN A 33 -4.65 -6.55 5.13
N VAL A 34 -4.73 -6.46 6.45
CA VAL A 34 -4.40 -7.58 7.32
C VAL A 34 -5.57 -8.56 7.34
N PRO A 35 -5.36 -9.87 7.08
CA PRO A 35 -6.43 -10.86 7.16
C PRO A 35 -6.99 -10.92 8.58
N ILE A 36 -8.31 -10.78 8.70
CA ILE A 36 -9.07 -11.00 9.93
C ILE A 36 -9.98 -12.21 9.66
N PRO A 37 -9.75 -13.37 10.27
CA PRO A 37 -10.48 -14.60 9.93
C PRO A 37 -11.95 -14.59 10.39
N GLN A 38 -12.36 -13.63 11.22
CA GLN A 38 -13.74 -13.45 11.67
C GLN A 38 -14.55 -12.57 10.69
N ASP A 39 -15.85 -12.83 10.59
CA ASP A 39 -16.74 -12.21 9.60
C ASP A 39 -17.77 -11.22 10.19
N PHE A 40 -17.59 -10.80 11.44
CA PHE A 40 -18.51 -9.84 12.07
C PHE A 40 -17.84 -8.50 12.33
N CYS A 41 -18.48 -7.42 11.88
CA CYS A 41 -18.00 -6.03 11.95
C CYS A 41 -16.64 -5.74 11.28
N THR A 42 -16.02 -6.70 10.60
CA THR A 42 -14.78 -6.45 9.87
C THR A 42 -15.08 -5.61 8.63
N LEU A 43 -14.06 -5.09 7.94
CA LEU A 43 -14.33 -4.13 6.86
C LEU A 43 -15.19 -4.74 5.73
N ASN A 44 -15.06 -6.05 5.49
CA ASN A 44 -15.77 -6.75 4.42
C ASN A 44 -17.18 -7.20 4.86
N SER A 45 -17.54 -7.00 6.13
CA SER A 45 -18.88 -7.30 6.64
C SER A 45 -19.92 -6.32 6.07
N THR A 46 -21.15 -6.80 5.90
CA THR A 46 -22.29 -5.99 5.42
C THR A 46 -22.80 -4.99 6.47
N PHE A 47 -22.64 -5.32 7.75
CA PHE A 47 -23.06 -4.49 8.88
C PHE A 47 -21.88 -4.15 9.79
N CYS A 48 -22.02 -3.03 10.50
CA CYS A 48 -21.08 -2.57 11.53
C CYS A 48 -19.62 -2.34 11.07
N ASN A 49 -19.33 -2.49 9.77
CA ASN A 49 -18.02 -2.20 9.18
C ASN A 49 -17.56 -0.74 9.40
N HIS A 50 -18.46 0.18 9.76
CA HIS A 50 -18.12 1.55 10.16
C HIS A 50 -17.37 1.65 11.49
N GLN A 51 -17.28 0.58 12.29
CA GLN A 51 -16.52 0.59 13.52
C GLN A 51 -15.01 0.58 13.24
N ALA A 52 -14.22 1.28 14.06
CA ALA A 52 -12.77 1.44 13.86
C ALA A 52 -11.93 0.75 14.97
N GLY A 53 -12.60 -0.09 15.77
CA GLY A 53 -12.01 -0.81 16.89
C GLY A 53 -10.83 -1.68 16.45
N ILE A 54 -9.81 -1.78 17.29
CA ILE A 54 -8.58 -2.51 16.96
C ILE A 54 -8.82 -4.02 16.82
N ASP A 55 -9.87 -4.52 17.45
CA ASP A 55 -10.33 -5.91 17.48
C ASP A 55 -10.99 -6.37 16.17
N ILE A 56 -11.54 -5.43 15.39
CA ILE A 56 -12.30 -5.71 14.15
C ILE A 56 -11.74 -4.97 12.93
N THR A 57 -10.80 -4.05 13.15
CA THR A 57 -10.04 -3.35 12.12
C THR A 57 -8.56 -3.56 12.39
N GLY A 58 -8.01 -4.66 11.89
CA GLY A 58 -6.57 -4.91 11.91
C GLY A 58 -5.83 -3.72 11.29
N ARG A 59 -4.74 -3.27 11.91
CA ARG A 59 -3.89 -2.21 11.35
C ARG A 59 -2.79 -2.82 10.50
N GLY A 60 -2.30 -2.06 9.52
CA GLY A 60 -1.25 -2.48 8.58
C GLY A 60 -1.70 -2.44 7.11
N GLY A 61 -2.90 -1.92 6.84
CA GLY A 61 -3.38 -1.68 5.50
C GLY A 61 -3.14 -0.25 5.05
N ASP A 62 -2.49 -0.12 3.90
CA ASP A 62 -2.01 1.13 3.31
C ASP A 62 -2.69 1.38 1.95
N LEU A 63 -2.60 2.61 1.47
CA LEU A 63 -2.96 2.95 0.10
C LEU A 63 -1.75 2.79 -0.82
N TRP A 64 -1.90 2.02 -1.89
CA TRP A 64 -0.84 1.75 -2.86
C TRP A 64 -1.25 2.13 -4.27
N MET A 65 -0.23 2.42 -5.09
CA MET A 65 -0.37 2.55 -6.52
C MET A 65 0.63 1.64 -7.24
N ARG A 66 0.15 0.87 -8.22
CA ARG A 66 0.97 0.15 -9.20
C ARG A 66 1.01 0.92 -10.52
N TYR A 67 2.20 1.20 -11.03
CA TYR A 67 2.40 1.91 -12.29
C TYR A 67 2.53 0.96 -13.50
N PRO A 68 2.45 1.47 -14.75
CA PRO A 68 2.61 0.68 -15.97
C PRO A 68 3.86 -0.20 -16.05
N ASP A 69 4.97 0.28 -15.47
CA ASP A 69 6.24 -0.44 -15.41
C ASP A 69 6.30 -1.48 -14.28
N GLY A 70 5.19 -1.71 -13.58
CA GLY A 70 5.08 -2.64 -12.47
C GLY A 70 5.61 -2.12 -11.13
N THR A 71 6.17 -0.91 -11.07
CA THR A 71 6.64 -0.34 -9.81
C THR A 71 5.48 -0.02 -8.86
N LEU A 72 5.75 -0.12 -7.56
CA LEU A 72 4.79 0.14 -6.49
C LEU A 72 5.20 1.38 -5.70
N LYS A 73 4.23 2.22 -5.35
CA LYS A 73 4.40 3.34 -4.41
C LYS A 73 3.38 3.19 -3.28
N ASN A 74 3.86 3.18 -2.04
CA ASN A 74 3.02 3.33 -0.86
C ASN A 74 2.67 4.81 -0.72
N LEU A 75 1.44 5.16 -1.07
CA LEU A 75 0.98 6.53 -1.11
C LEU A 75 0.81 7.12 0.30
N THR A 76 0.36 6.30 1.25
CA THR A 76 0.23 6.69 2.66
C THR A 76 1.58 6.92 3.34
N GLU A 77 2.56 6.03 3.11
CA GLU A 77 3.92 6.21 3.63
C GLU A 77 4.58 7.45 3.02
N ALA A 78 4.43 7.66 1.71
CA ALA A 78 4.94 8.85 1.04
C ALA A 78 4.33 10.17 1.58
N ALA A 79 3.11 10.10 2.14
CA ALA A 79 2.45 11.22 2.81
C ALA A 79 2.76 11.31 4.32
N GLY A 80 3.61 10.43 4.86
CA GLY A 80 4.03 10.44 6.26
C GLY A 80 3.10 9.69 7.22
N PHE A 81 2.21 8.84 6.70
CA PHE A 81 1.34 7.97 7.49
C PHE A 81 1.84 6.53 7.54
N GLY A 82 1.40 5.80 8.57
CA GLY A 82 1.75 4.39 8.73
C GLY A 82 3.16 4.18 9.27
N GLN A 83 3.59 2.92 9.26
CA GLN A 83 4.89 2.49 9.76
C GLN A 83 5.20 1.06 9.28
N THR A 84 6.48 0.76 9.13
CA THR A 84 6.95 -0.59 8.80
C THR A 84 7.10 -1.45 10.06
N GLY A 85 6.67 -2.71 9.98
CA GLY A 85 6.83 -3.69 11.06
C GLY A 85 5.65 -3.71 12.04
N LEU A 86 5.95 -3.82 13.34
CA LEU A 86 4.95 -4.00 14.38
C LEU A 86 4.02 -2.78 14.49
N GLN A 87 2.71 -3.03 14.49
CA GLN A 87 1.69 -1.99 14.55
C GLN A 87 1.55 -1.40 15.97
N GLY A 88 1.40 -0.08 16.07
CA GLY A 88 1.44 0.71 17.31
C GLY A 88 0.83 2.11 17.13
N ASN A 89 1.38 3.13 17.78
CA ASN A 89 0.73 4.45 17.85
C ASN A 89 0.52 5.14 16.47
N ASN A 90 1.36 4.83 15.48
CA ASN A 90 1.26 5.39 14.12
C ASN A 90 0.63 4.42 13.12
N ALA A 91 0.10 3.29 13.60
CA ALA A 91 -0.52 2.28 12.76
C ALA A 91 -1.74 2.83 12.04
N ILE A 92 -1.95 2.43 10.79
CA ILE A 92 -3.10 2.86 10.01
C ILE A 92 -3.88 1.67 9.45
N GLN A 93 -5.11 1.92 9.05
CA GLN A 93 -5.84 1.06 8.14
C GLN A 93 -6.57 1.95 7.14
N VAL A 94 -6.45 1.63 5.86
CA VAL A 94 -7.11 2.32 4.75
C VAL A 94 -8.17 1.44 4.11
N ARG A 95 -9.25 2.05 3.60
CA ARG A 95 -10.31 1.40 2.83
C ARG A 95 -10.96 2.36 1.83
N ASP A 96 -11.77 1.76 0.96
CA ASP A 96 -12.67 2.44 0.01
C ASP A 96 -12.02 3.58 -0.77
N PRO A 97 -10.92 3.32 -1.50
CA PRO A 97 -10.31 4.33 -2.34
C PRO A 97 -11.20 4.68 -3.54
N ALA A 98 -11.39 5.96 -3.80
CA ALA A 98 -12.09 6.45 -4.99
C ALA A 98 -11.26 7.53 -5.70
N VAL A 99 -10.84 7.24 -6.93
CA VAL A 99 -10.03 8.13 -7.74
C VAL A 99 -10.93 9.17 -8.41
N HIS A 100 -10.57 10.44 -8.30
CA HIS A 100 -11.26 11.51 -9.01
C HIS A 100 -11.07 11.37 -10.52
N TRP A 101 -12.06 11.74 -11.34
CA TRP A 101 -12.02 11.57 -12.81
C TRP A 101 -10.79 12.20 -13.49
N SER A 102 -10.16 13.18 -12.85
CA SER A 102 -8.97 13.84 -13.39
C SER A 102 -7.71 13.00 -13.25
N GLY A 103 -7.75 11.91 -12.48
CA GLY A 103 -6.60 11.07 -12.16
C GLY A 103 -5.55 11.75 -11.26
N ARG A 104 -5.82 12.98 -10.78
CA ARG A 104 -4.86 13.78 -9.99
C ARG A 104 -5.12 13.73 -8.49
N LYS A 105 -6.26 13.20 -8.09
CA LYS A 105 -6.72 13.16 -6.69
C LYS A 105 -7.38 11.82 -6.41
N ILE A 106 -7.27 11.39 -5.16
CA ILE A 106 -7.94 10.21 -4.64
C ILE A 106 -8.50 10.54 -3.27
N ILE A 107 -9.72 10.09 -2.99
CA ILE A 107 -10.28 10.11 -1.65
C ILE A 107 -10.28 8.70 -1.08
N PHE A 108 -10.10 8.57 0.23
CA PHE A 108 -10.12 7.29 0.93
C PHE A 108 -10.49 7.47 2.39
N SER A 109 -10.92 6.38 3.02
CA SER A 109 -11.18 6.37 4.46
C SER A 109 -10.00 5.76 5.20
N MET A 110 -9.49 6.45 6.20
CA MET A 110 -8.36 5.98 7.01
C MET A 110 -8.63 6.15 8.49
N VAL A 111 -8.20 5.17 9.28
CA VAL A 111 -8.10 5.26 10.73
C VAL A 111 -6.63 5.30 11.11
N THR A 112 -6.30 6.15 12.09
CA THR A 112 -4.94 6.31 12.61
C THR A 112 -4.86 5.90 14.08
N GLY A 113 -3.81 5.16 14.41
CA GLY A 113 -3.41 4.75 15.74
C GLY A 113 -3.91 3.38 16.17
N ALA A 114 -3.18 2.84 17.16
CA ALA A 114 -3.52 1.66 17.92
C ALA A 114 -3.21 1.91 19.41
N PRO A 115 -3.87 1.20 20.34
CA PRO A 115 -3.52 1.27 21.76
C PRO A 115 -2.10 0.72 21.99
N THR A 116 -1.33 1.32 22.91
CA THR A 116 0.03 0.86 23.21
C THR A 116 0.01 -0.41 24.03
N HIS A 117 -0.60 -0.40 25.22
CA HIS A 117 -0.85 -1.57 26.07
C HIS A 117 -2.07 -1.32 26.95
N TYR A 118 -2.96 -2.31 27.08
CA TYR A 118 -4.11 -2.32 28.02
C TYR A 118 -4.94 -1.02 28.04
N GLN A 119 -5.17 -0.42 26.87
CA GLN A 119 -5.92 0.82 26.73
C GLN A 119 -7.17 0.58 25.88
N VAL A 120 -8.30 1.07 26.35
CA VAL A 120 -9.52 1.20 25.54
C VAL A 120 -9.56 2.62 24.99
N LYS A 121 -9.24 2.76 23.70
CA LYS A 121 -9.29 4.03 22.98
C LYS A 121 -10.39 3.97 21.93
N LYS A 122 -11.07 5.10 21.72
CA LYS A 122 -11.98 5.27 20.58
C LYS A 122 -11.17 5.74 19.37
N PHE A 123 -11.38 5.07 18.25
CA PHE A 123 -10.82 5.43 16.95
C PHE A 123 -11.97 5.76 16.01
N TYR A 124 -11.68 6.56 14.99
CA TYR A 124 -12.66 6.96 14.00
C TYR A 124 -12.06 6.81 12.61
N TRP A 125 -12.91 6.38 11.69
CA TRP A 125 -12.65 6.52 10.27
C TRP A 125 -12.80 7.98 9.88
N GLN A 126 -11.77 8.54 9.26
CA GLN A 126 -11.81 9.88 8.72
C GLN A 126 -11.65 9.81 7.19
N LEU A 127 -12.24 10.79 6.50
CA LEU A 127 -12.09 10.94 5.06
C LEU A 127 -10.83 11.77 4.77
N TYR A 128 -9.98 11.25 3.90
CA TYR A 128 -8.78 11.93 3.42
C TYR A 128 -8.88 12.13 1.91
N GLU A 129 -8.35 13.26 1.44
CA GLU A 129 -8.03 13.48 0.03
C GLU A 129 -6.52 13.50 -0.09
N MET A 130 -5.98 12.90 -1.16
CA MET A 130 -4.57 12.93 -1.48
C MET A 130 -4.35 13.31 -2.94
N SER A 131 -3.28 14.06 -3.17
CA SER A 131 -2.73 14.39 -4.49
C SER A 131 -1.28 13.90 -4.61
N GLY A 132 -0.58 14.26 -5.69
CA GLY A 132 0.79 13.78 -5.91
C GLY A 132 0.87 12.27 -6.17
N LEU A 133 -0.07 11.77 -6.99
CA LEU A 133 -0.21 10.34 -7.30
C LEU A 133 0.85 9.83 -8.28
N GLY A 134 1.59 10.71 -8.96
CA GLY A 134 2.64 10.31 -9.88
C GLY A 134 3.77 9.56 -9.17
N LYS A 135 4.45 8.68 -9.93
CA LYS A 135 5.53 7.83 -9.43
C LYS A 135 6.62 8.61 -8.69
N ASN A 136 6.96 9.79 -9.20
CA ASN A 136 8.00 10.65 -8.67
C ASN A 136 7.44 11.90 -7.96
N ASP A 137 6.13 12.02 -7.84
CA ASP A 137 5.49 13.16 -7.18
C ASP A 137 5.58 12.99 -5.66
N ARG A 138 5.60 14.11 -4.94
CA ARG A 138 5.42 14.10 -3.49
C ARG A 138 3.93 13.91 -3.19
N SER A 139 3.59 12.88 -2.42
CA SER A 139 2.23 12.68 -1.94
C SER A 139 1.91 13.68 -0.82
N GLU A 140 0.73 14.29 -0.90
CA GLU A 140 0.22 15.28 0.06
C GLU A 140 -1.31 15.22 0.17
#